data_AF-A0A7S2JVC5-F1
#
_entry.id   AF-A0A7S2JVC5-F1
#
_cell.length_a   1.000
_cell.length_b   1.000
_cell.length_c   1.000
_cell.angle_alpha   90.00
_cell.angle_beta   90.00
_cell.angle_gamma   90.00
#
_symmetry.space_group_name_H-M   'P 1'
#
loop_
_entity.id
_entity.type
_entity.pdbx_description
1 polymer ?
#
loop_
_entity_poly.entity_id
_entity_poly.type
_entity_poly.pdbx_seq_one_letter_code
_entity_poly.pdbx_strand_id
1 'polypeptide(L)'
;YISHNSDARKMTTPRQNKPLLLKNRLYLLHIFLLLVMNTTAQQQEEEQQDKILLDIHIPLTKSQSCAARQARASNLYLRNHDGAYHQEIDFPKLHTPHATLYQTEFYKSDLPEIQSTVENIAAEFLDSYVSNCKAGIELELTQKISSGNYAMLDIAPNPCLRKLSDVIVQSLLPYVVFPAEIPEWVHHIKNAKQRARKMELVQLYGSPNVLDEFQPHVTVGYNEVDPIGQRTVFLGMMDDDTSSCAGVFDTVAIGFVGIGGSVLHGSLYEAKLTPSSSSADPDPDSVEVK
;
A
#
# COMPACT_ATOMS: atom_id res chain seq x y z
N TYR A 1 -75.94 -85.55 9.92
CA TYR A 1 -74.65 -85.71 10.62
C TYR A 1 -73.84 -84.44 10.41
N ILE A 2 -73.67 -83.64 11.49
CA ILE A 2 -72.51 -82.80 11.93
C ILE A 2 -71.53 -82.38 10.81
N SER A 3 -71.07 -81.13 10.57
CA SER A 3 -70.57 -80.01 11.42
C SER A 3 -70.30 -78.80 10.48
N HIS A 4 -70.73 -77.56 10.77
CA HIS A 4 -70.01 -76.44 11.44
C HIS A 4 -68.98 -75.62 10.62
N ASN A 5 -69.14 -74.28 10.78
CA ASN A 5 -68.24 -73.14 10.50
C ASN A 5 -67.91 -72.75 9.05
N SER A 6 -67.72 -71.48 8.68
CA SER A 6 -68.00 -70.15 9.26
C SER A 6 -67.64 -69.09 8.18
N ASP A 7 -68.09 -67.85 8.38
CA ASP A 7 -67.54 -66.60 7.82
C ASP A 7 -67.71 -66.32 6.31
N ALA A 8 -67.66 -65.08 5.81
CA ALA A 8 -68.18 -63.78 6.21
C ALA A 8 -67.96 -62.87 4.98
N ARG A 9 -69.03 -62.24 4.48
CA ARG A 9 -69.11 -60.82 4.06
C ARG A 9 -67.89 -60.18 3.37
N LYS A 10 -68.01 -59.75 2.10
CA LYS A 10 -68.28 -58.34 1.68
C LYS A 10 -67.99 -58.06 0.20
N MET A 11 -68.86 -57.20 -0.34
CA MET A 11 -68.87 -56.56 -1.66
C MET A 11 -67.57 -55.81 -2.00
N THR A 12 -67.14 -55.88 -3.26
CA THR A 12 -66.18 -54.97 -3.88
C THR A 12 -66.90 -53.98 -4.79
N THR A 13 -66.72 -52.69 -4.51
CA THR A 13 -67.17 -51.56 -5.32
C THR A 13 -66.13 -51.17 -6.39
N PRO A 14 -66.51 -50.44 -7.46
CA PRO A 14 -65.60 -49.99 -8.50
C PRO A 14 -64.76 -48.80 -8.03
N ARG A 15 -63.44 -48.85 -8.22
CA ARG A 15 -62.52 -47.73 -7.93
C ARG A 15 -62.61 -46.66 -9.02
N GLN A 16 -62.95 -45.46 -8.60
CA GLN A 16 -62.86 -44.21 -9.37
C GLN A 16 -61.39 -43.82 -9.61
N ASN A 17 -61.07 -43.45 -10.84
CA ASN A 17 -59.80 -42.81 -11.23
C ASN A 17 -59.87 -41.28 -11.02
N LYS A 18 -59.02 -40.74 -10.14
CA LYS A 18 -58.51 -39.33 -10.13
C LYS A 18 -57.22 -39.27 -9.27
N PRO A 19 -56.34 -38.28 -9.42
CA PRO A 19 -55.75 -37.79 -10.67
C PRO A 19 -54.20 -37.73 -10.58
N LEU A 20 -53.53 -38.00 -11.69
CA LEU A 20 -52.06 -37.94 -11.88
C LEU A 20 -51.47 -36.50 -11.85
N LEU A 21 -52.25 -35.49 -11.42
CA LEU A 21 -51.95 -34.07 -11.60
C LEU A 21 -51.25 -33.40 -10.41
N LEU A 22 -51.28 -34.01 -9.21
CA LEU A 22 -50.64 -33.43 -8.02
C LEU A 22 -49.12 -33.68 -7.97
N LYS A 23 -48.64 -34.80 -8.53
CA LYS A 23 -47.21 -35.17 -8.51
C LYS A 23 -46.34 -34.28 -9.40
N ASN A 24 -46.87 -33.80 -10.54
CA ASN A 24 -46.14 -32.90 -11.43
C ASN A 24 -45.93 -31.49 -10.84
N ARG A 25 -46.86 -31.00 -10.02
CA ARG A 25 -46.71 -29.67 -9.39
C ARG A 25 -45.66 -29.66 -8.28
N LEU A 26 -45.52 -30.75 -7.53
CA LEU A 26 -44.48 -30.88 -6.50
C LEU A 26 -43.08 -31.02 -7.12
N TYR A 27 -42.98 -31.75 -8.24
CA TYR A 27 -41.72 -31.95 -8.98
C TYR A 27 -41.21 -30.66 -9.62
N LEU A 28 -42.11 -29.86 -10.23
CA LEU A 28 -41.77 -28.55 -10.76
C LEU A 28 -41.37 -27.57 -9.65
N LEU A 29 -42.00 -27.61 -8.47
CA LEU A 29 -41.61 -26.78 -7.34
C LEU A 29 -40.23 -27.14 -6.81
N HIS A 30 -39.86 -28.42 -6.77
CA HIS A 30 -38.51 -28.88 -6.39
C HIS A 30 -37.45 -28.51 -7.43
N ILE A 31 -37.74 -28.64 -8.72
CA ILE A 31 -36.83 -28.20 -9.79
C ILE A 31 -36.63 -26.69 -9.73
N PHE A 32 -37.70 -25.92 -9.50
CA PHE A 32 -37.61 -24.47 -9.35
C PHE A 32 -36.86 -24.08 -8.08
N LEU A 33 -37.06 -24.77 -6.95
CA LEU A 33 -36.29 -24.55 -5.71
C LEU A 33 -34.80 -24.90 -5.89
N LEU A 34 -34.48 -25.99 -6.60
CA LEU A 34 -33.09 -26.36 -6.92
C LEU A 34 -32.44 -25.37 -7.89
N LEU A 35 -33.18 -24.85 -8.86
CA LEU A 35 -32.71 -23.79 -9.76
C LEU A 35 -32.50 -22.47 -9.01
N VAL A 36 -33.44 -22.07 -8.16
CA VAL A 36 -33.31 -20.85 -7.34
C VAL A 36 -32.16 -20.99 -6.34
N MET A 37 -31.99 -22.15 -5.71
CA MET A 37 -30.88 -22.42 -4.79
C MET A 37 -29.52 -22.51 -5.49
N ASN A 38 -29.45 -23.03 -6.73
CA ASN A 38 -28.23 -22.96 -7.55
C ASN A 38 -27.93 -21.54 -8.02
N THR A 39 -28.94 -20.72 -8.36
CA THR A 39 -28.69 -19.31 -8.73
C THR A 39 -28.26 -18.46 -7.54
N THR A 40 -28.74 -18.74 -6.32
CA THR A 40 -28.24 -18.05 -5.11
C THR A 40 -26.87 -18.55 -4.68
N ALA A 41 -26.54 -19.83 -4.92
CA ALA A 41 -25.21 -20.38 -4.60
C ALA A 41 -24.12 -19.96 -5.62
N GLN A 42 -24.49 -19.54 -6.83
CA GLN A 42 -23.57 -19.00 -7.84
C GLN A 42 -23.46 -17.47 -7.84
N GLN A 43 -24.07 -16.75 -6.88
CA GLN A 43 -23.92 -15.30 -6.71
C GLN A 43 -23.13 -14.89 -5.46
N GLN A 44 -22.41 -15.84 -4.86
CA GLN A 44 -21.28 -15.56 -3.96
C GLN A 44 -20.00 -16.16 -4.56
N GLU A 45 -19.70 -15.84 -5.81
CA GLU A 45 -18.29 -15.57 -6.09
C GLU A 45 -17.98 -14.30 -5.30
N GLU A 46 -17.18 -14.41 -4.24
CA GLU A 46 -16.39 -13.26 -3.80
C GLU A 46 -15.81 -12.67 -5.08
N GLU A 47 -16.26 -11.48 -5.46
CA GLU A 47 -15.53 -10.68 -6.42
C GLU A 47 -14.14 -10.53 -5.80
N GLN A 48 -13.20 -11.37 -6.25
CA GLN A 48 -11.85 -11.41 -5.73
C GLN A 48 -11.22 -10.09 -6.16
N GLN A 49 -11.44 -9.05 -5.35
CA GLN A 49 -10.97 -7.71 -5.62
C GLN A 49 -9.45 -7.79 -5.67
N ASP A 50 -8.89 -7.47 -6.84
CA ASP A 50 -7.45 -7.44 -7.07
C ASP A 50 -6.79 -6.53 -6.03
N LYS A 51 -5.99 -7.12 -5.13
CA LYS A 51 -5.18 -6.35 -4.18
C LYS A 51 -3.90 -5.87 -4.84
N ILE A 52 -3.49 -4.65 -4.50
CA ILE A 52 -2.23 -4.05 -4.94
C ILE A 52 -1.49 -3.46 -3.76
N LEU A 53 -0.18 -3.67 -3.71
CA LEU A 53 0.70 -3.07 -2.71
C LEU A 53 1.26 -1.76 -3.28
N LEU A 54 0.91 -0.64 -2.64
CA LEU A 54 1.31 0.69 -3.07
C LEU A 54 2.31 1.31 -2.09
N ASP A 55 3.22 2.10 -2.63
CA ASP A 55 4.12 2.98 -1.90
C ASP A 55 3.84 4.43 -2.29
N ILE A 56 3.40 5.20 -1.30
CA ILE A 56 3.26 6.64 -1.37
C ILE A 56 4.54 7.25 -0.82
N HIS A 57 5.25 8.04 -1.62
CA HIS A 57 6.63 8.44 -1.35
C HIS A 57 6.96 9.85 -1.86
N ILE A 58 8.09 10.38 -1.41
CA ILE A 58 8.74 11.57 -2.00
C ILE A 58 9.84 11.09 -2.95
N PRO A 59 9.73 11.29 -4.26
CA PRO A 59 10.78 10.91 -5.19
C PRO A 59 11.91 11.96 -5.21
N LEU A 60 13.16 11.50 -5.13
CA LEU A 60 14.35 12.34 -5.17
C LEU A 60 14.77 12.62 -6.64
N THR A 61 13.86 13.19 -7.43
CA THR A 61 14.01 13.46 -8.88
C THR A 61 14.87 14.69 -9.19
N LYS A 62 14.97 15.65 -8.25
CA LYS A 62 15.83 16.84 -8.38
C LYS A 62 17.31 16.45 -8.31
N SER A 63 17.85 15.93 -9.41
CA SER A 63 19.21 15.37 -9.51
C SER A 63 20.34 16.32 -9.10
N GLN A 64 20.07 17.63 -9.04
CA GLN A 64 21.02 18.65 -8.57
C GLN A 64 21.02 18.84 -7.05
N SER A 65 20.04 18.30 -6.32
CA SER A 65 20.03 18.36 -4.86
C SER A 65 21.10 17.43 -4.29
N CYS A 66 21.65 17.79 -3.12
CA CYS A 66 22.69 16.99 -2.49
C CYS A 66 22.16 15.57 -2.22
N ALA A 67 21.02 15.47 -1.52
CA ALA A 67 20.40 14.19 -1.17
C ALA A 67 20.21 13.27 -2.40
N ALA A 68 19.71 13.81 -3.50
CA ALA A 68 19.50 13.08 -4.74
C ALA A 68 20.80 12.57 -5.37
N ARG A 69 21.89 13.36 -5.32
CA ARG A 69 23.21 12.93 -5.79
C ARG A 69 23.81 11.87 -4.89
N GLN A 70 23.74 12.04 -3.57
CA GLN A 70 24.31 11.09 -2.62
C GLN A 70 23.62 9.73 -2.73
N ALA A 71 22.27 9.68 -2.80
CA ALA A 71 21.56 8.42 -3.00
C ALA A 71 22.00 7.68 -4.28
N ARG A 72 22.16 8.43 -5.38
CA ARG A 72 22.65 7.88 -6.67
C ARG A 72 24.10 7.43 -6.61
N ALA A 73 24.97 8.22 -5.98
CA ALA A 73 26.38 7.89 -5.80
C ALA A 73 26.56 6.63 -4.95
N SER A 74 25.83 6.50 -3.84
CA SER A 74 25.83 5.33 -2.98
C SER A 74 25.39 4.07 -3.71
N ASN A 75 24.29 4.14 -4.47
CA ASN A 75 23.84 3.02 -5.30
C ASN A 75 24.89 2.65 -6.35
N LEU A 76 25.45 3.63 -7.07
CA LEU A 76 26.49 3.38 -8.07
C LEU A 76 27.74 2.75 -7.45
N TYR A 77 28.14 3.20 -6.25
CA TYR A 77 29.25 2.62 -5.52
C TYR A 77 28.99 1.15 -5.20
N LEU A 78 27.83 0.82 -4.62
CA LEU A 78 27.46 -0.56 -4.31
C LEU A 78 27.45 -1.44 -5.56
N ARG A 79 26.84 -0.97 -6.65
CA ARG A 79 26.80 -1.71 -7.92
C ARG A 79 28.18 -2.05 -8.47
N ASN A 80 29.18 -1.21 -8.20
CA ASN A 80 30.55 -1.41 -8.68
C ASN A 80 31.43 -2.24 -7.72
N HIS A 81 31.07 -2.35 -6.44
CA HIS A 81 31.96 -2.88 -5.41
C HIS A 81 31.41 -4.07 -4.61
N ASP A 82 30.10 -4.34 -4.65
CA ASP A 82 29.46 -5.39 -3.85
C ASP A 82 29.78 -6.83 -4.31
N GLY A 83 30.63 -7.01 -5.32
CA GLY A 83 31.01 -8.34 -5.80
C GLY A 83 29.85 -9.08 -6.50
N ALA A 84 30.14 -9.69 -7.64
CA ALA A 84 29.19 -10.49 -8.42
C ALA A 84 27.90 -9.79 -8.94
N TYR A 85 27.79 -8.46 -8.80
CA TYR A 85 26.73 -7.64 -9.43
C TYR A 85 25.28 -8.03 -9.08
N HIS A 86 25.05 -8.55 -7.88
CA HIS A 86 23.71 -8.94 -7.41
C HIS A 86 22.85 -7.77 -6.91
N GLN A 87 23.30 -6.52 -7.11
CA GLN A 87 22.53 -5.34 -6.74
C GLN A 87 21.29 -5.23 -7.61
N GLU A 88 20.13 -5.37 -6.96
CA GLU A 88 18.84 -5.33 -7.65
C GLU A 88 18.38 -3.89 -7.90
N ILE A 89 18.83 -2.94 -7.07
CA ILE A 89 18.54 -1.53 -7.27
C ILE A 89 19.47 -0.93 -8.34
N ASP A 90 18.91 -0.40 -9.43
CA ASP A 90 19.60 0.34 -10.49
C ASP A 90 18.99 1.74 -10.67
N PHE A 91 19.51 2.74 -9.93
CA PHE A 91 19.07 4.13 -10.12
C PHE A 91 19.46 4.76 -11.46
N PRO A 92 20.60 4.41 -12.08
CA PRO A 92 20.94 4.94 -13.40
C PRO A 92 19.95 4.56 -14.52
N LYS A 93 19.26 3.42 -14.41
CA LYS A 93 18.45 2.88 -15.52
C LYS A 93 16.98 2.60 -15.20
N LEU A 94 16.65 2.13 -14.00
CA LEU A 94 15.35 1.52 -13.72
C LEU A 94 14.59 2.18 -12.59
N HIS A 95 15.28 2.61 -11.54
CA HIS A 95 14.66 3.02 -10.29
C HIS A 95 14.86 4.51 -9.99
N THR A 96 13.96 5.06 -9.20
CA THR A 96 14.09 6.42 -8.66
C THR A 96 14.37 6.34 -7.16
N PRO A 97 15.43 6.99 -6.63
CA PRO A 97 15.61 7.11 -5.19
C PRO A 97 14.42 7.85 -4.59
N HIS A 98 13.87 7.37 -3.49
CA HIS A 98 12.69 7.93 -2.85
C HIS A 98 12.72 7.72 -1.34
N ALA A 99 11.89 8.49 -0.63
CA ALA A 99 11.59 8.30 0.78
C ALA A 99 10.12 7.90 0.93
N THR A 100 9.88 6.67 1.38
CA THR A 100 8.52 6.14 1.62
C THR A 100 7.83 6.91 2.75
N LEU A 101 6.60 7.34 2.50
CA LEU A 101 5.70 7.97 3.47
C LEU A 101 4.72 6.94 4.02
N TYR A 102 4.18 6.10 3.15
CA TYR A 102 3.24 5.05 3.55
C TYR A 102 3.23 3.91 2.53
N GLN A 103 3.26 2.68 3.04
CA GLN A 103 3.23 1.47 2.22
C GLN A 103 2.30 0.44 2.83
N THR A 104 1.28 0.04 2.08
CA THR A 104 0.26 -0.95 2.48
C THR A 104 -0.52 -1.48 1.27
N GLU A 105 -1.34 -2.50 1.48
CA GLU A 105 -2.26 -3.05 0.49
C GLU A 105 -3.55 -2.25 0.37
N PHE A 106 -4.01 -2.10 -0.86
CA PHE A 106 -5.27 -1.47 -1.27
C PHE A 106 -6.00 -2.36 -2.28
N TYR A 107 -7.30 -2.18 -2.45
CA TYR A 107 -7.98 -2.75 -3.62
C TYR A 107 -7.70 -1.90 -4.85
N LYS A 108 -7.44 -2.56 -5.97
CA LYS A 108 -7.16 -1.89 -7.26
C LYS A 108 -8.32 -1.03 -7.74
N SER A 109 -9.55 -1.36 -7.34
CA SER A 109 -10.75 -0.55 -7.60
C SER A 109 -10.66 0.85 -7.01
N ASP A 110 -9.94 1.01 -5.89
CA ASP A 110 -9.89 2.26 -5.12
C ASP A 110 -8.73 3.17 -5.57
N LEU A 111 -7.94 2.75 -6.57
CA LEU A 111 -6.78 3.49 -7.05
C LEU A 111 -7.13 4.93 -7.49
N PRO A 112 -8.24 5.20 -8.21
CA PRO A 112 -8.64 6.58 -8.55
C PRO A 112 -8.90 7.46 -7.32
N GLU A 113 -9.58 6.92 -6.31
CA GLU A 113 -9.90 7.61 -5.05
C GLU A 113 -8.64 7.87 -4.22
N ILE A 114 -7.71 6.90 -4.18
CA ILE A 114 -6.40 7.05 -3.53
C ILE A 114 -5.59 8.15 -4.22
N GLN A 115 -5.55 8.16 -5.57
CA GLN A 115 -4.86 9.20 -6.34
C GLN A 115 -5.42 10.60 -6.04
N SER A 116 -6.75 10.74 -6.09
CA SER A 116 -7.45 11.99 -5.76
C SER A 116 -7.19 12.44 -4.33
N THR A 117 -7.17 11.51 -3.37
CA THR A 117 -6.88 11.81 -1.97
C THR A 117 -5.45 12.33 -1.79
N VAL A 118 -4.46 11.69 -2.42
CA VAL A 118 -3.06 12.14 -2.40
C VAL A 118 -2.88 13.49 -3.10
N GLU A 119 -3.60 13.73 -4.19
CA GLU A 119 -3.60 15.02 -4.89
C GLU A 119 -4.11 16.15 -4.00
N ASN A 120 -5.26 15.95 -3.35
CA ASN A 120 -5.84 16.95 -2.44
C ASN A 120 -4.91 17.23 -1.26
N ILE A 121 -4.31 16.19 -0.67
CA ILE A 121 -3.29 16.37 0.37
C ILE A 121 -2.15 17.23 -0.18
N ALA A 122 -1.61 16.89 -1.36
CA ALA A 122 -0.45 17.59 -1.89
C ALA A 122 -0.75 19.08 -2.18
N ALA A 123 -1.94 19.37 -2.70
CA ALA A 123 -2.39 20.74 -3.00
C ALA A 123 -2.60 21.60 -1.74
N GLU A 124 -3.00 21.00 -0.61
CA GLU A 124 -3.34 21.72 0.62
C GLU A 124 -2.24 21.66 1.70
N PHE A 125 -1.28 20.73 1.59
CA PHE A 125 -0.36 20.40 2.68
C PHE A 125 0.41 21.60 3.23
N LEU A 126 0.99 22.40 2.32
CA LEU A 126 1.86 23.51 2.67
C LEU A 126 1.14 24.68 3.35
N ASP A 127 -0.18 24.76 3.22
CA ASP A 127 -0.98 25.84 3.77
C ASP A 127 -1.80 25.40 4.98
N SER A 128 -2.45 24.24 4.87
CA SER A 128 -3.43 23.76 5.85
C SER A 128 -2.81 22.99 7.00
N TYR A 129 -1.65 22.34 6.78
CA TYR A 129 -1.10 21.38 7.75
C TYR A 129 0.16 21.85 8.45
N VAL A 130 0.95 22.72 7.83
CA VAL A 130 2.24 23.18 8.37
C VAL A 130 2.68 24.52 7.79
N SER A 131 2.59 25.58 8.59
CA SER A 131 2.98 26.94 8.17
C SER A 131 4.49 27.15 7.99
N ASN A 132 5.33 26.20 8.41
CA ASN A 132 6.80 26.29 8.38
C ASN A 132 7.46 25.50 7.23
N CYS A 133 6.71 24.74 6.41
CA CYS A 133 7.27 23.89 5.36
C CYS A 133 7.24 24.55 3.96
N LYS A 134 7.20 25.89 3.90
CA LYS A 134 6.71 26.71 2.77
C LYS A 134 7.37 26.52 1.39
N ALA A 135 8.46 25.76 1.28
CA ALA A 135 9.17 25.52 0.02
C ALA A 135 9.16 24.03 -0.42
N GLY A 136 8.47 23.16 0.34
CA GLY A 136 8.47 21.72 0.17
C GLY A 136 9.01 20.99 1.40
N ILE A 137 9.35 19.72 1.22
CA ILE A 137 9.89 18.85 2.27
C ILE A 137 11.40 18.76 2.11
N GLU A 138 12.12 19.20 3.13
CA GLU A 138 13.56 19.02 3.21
C GLU A 138 13.90 17.58 3.64
N LEU A 139 14.73 16.90 2.84
CA LEU A 139 15.27 15.59 3.16
C LEU A 139 16.77 15.74 3.38
N GLU A 140 17.20 15.62 4.63
CA GLU A 140 18.60 15.63 5.04
C GLU A 140 19.07 14.18 5.23
N LEU A 141 19.91 13.69 4.32
CA LEU A 141 20.50 12.36 4.43
C LEU A 141 21.64 12.40 5.45
N THR A 142 21.63 11.41 6.34
CA THR A 142 22.51 11.33 7.51
C THR A 142 23.34 10.05 7.48
N GLN A 143 23.06 9.11 8.38
CA GLN A 143 23.88 7.93 8.58
C GLN A 143 23.56 6.80 7.58
N LYS A 144 24.58 6.01 7.28
CA LYS A 144 24.45 4.75 6.53
C LYS A 144 23.91 3.68 7.48
N ILE A 145 22.78 3.08 7.13
CA ILE A 145 22.22 1.91 7.81
C ILE A 145 22.30 0.71 6.88
N SER A 146 22.69 -0.43 7.44
CA SER A 146 22.50 -1.72 6.78
C SER A 146 21.79 -2.67 7.72
N SER A 147 20.69 -3.26 7.24
CA SER A 147 19.83 -4.15 7.99
C SER A 147 19.20 -5.18 7.05
N GLY A 148 19.30 -6.46 7.38
CA GLY A 148 18.88 -7.54 6.48
C GLY A 148 19.57 -7.42 5.11
N ASN A 149 18.76 -7.42 4.05
CA ASN A 149 19.22 -7.32 2.67
C ASN A 149 19.42 -5.87 2.19
N TYR A 150 19.15 -4.88 3.04
CA TYR A 150 19.07 -3.48 2.65
C TYR A 150 20.33 -2.69 3.04
N ALA A 151 20.71 -1.77 2.15
CA ALA A 151 21.59 -0.65 2.42
C ALA A 151 20.76 0.64 2.25
N MET A 152 20.75 1.48 3.28
CA MET A 152 19.85 2.63 3.40
C MET A 152 20.61 3.85 3.90
N LEU A 153 20.18 5.03 3.47
CA LEU A 153 20.60 6.31 4.04
C LEU A 153 19.45 6.84 4.90
N ASP A 154 19.72 7.06 6.18
CA ASP A 154 18.72 7.63 7.09
C ASP A 154 18.41 9.07 6.75
N ILE A 155 17.16 9.47 6.96
CA ILE A 155 16.73 10.86 6.88
C ILE A 155 16.63 11.45 8.28
N ALA A 156 17.23 12.62 8.49
CA ALA A 156 17.15 13.33 9.77
C ALA A 156 15.68 13.54 10.20
N PRO A 157 15.36 13.52 11.50
CA PRO A 157 14.01 13.79 11.97
C PRO A 157 13.47 15.12 11.44
N ASN A 158 12.45 15.06 10.58
CA ASN A 158 11.82 16.23 10.00
C ASN A 158 10.32 16.26 10.37
N PRO A 159 9.87 17.28 11.14
CA PRO A 159 8.46 17.44 11.50
C PRO A 159 7.50 17.56 10.31
N CYS A 160 7.92 18.24 9.23
CA CYS A 160 7.15 18.36 7.99
C CYS A 160 6.94 16.99 7.34
N LEU A 161 8.03 16.20 7.22
CA LEU A 161 7.99 14.88 6.61
C LEU A 161 7.12 13.92 7.43
N ARG A 162 7.30 13.88 8.75
CA ARG A 162 6.45 13.07 9.64
C ARG A 162 4.99 13.49 9.53
N LYS A 163 4.70 14.80 9.56
CA LYS A 163 3.32 15.28 9.45
C LYS A 163 2.69 14.90 8.11
N LEU A 164 3.44 14.95 7.01
CA LEU A 164 2.97 14.51 5.70
C LEU A 164 2.64 13.02 5.69
N SER A 165 3.54 12.18 6.23
CA SER A 165 3.29 10.75 6.43
C SER A 165 2.03 10.52 7.27
N ASP A 166 1.88 11.19 8.42
CA ASP A 166 0.73 11.03 9.31
C ASP A 166 -0.59 11.38 8.62
N VAL A 167 -0.61 12.47 7.83
CA VAL A 167 -1.80 12.89 7.07
C VAL A 167 -2.14 11.85 6.00
N ILE A 168 -1.15 11.36 5.25
CA ILE A 168 -1.35 10.31 4.24
C ILE A 168 -1.93 9.05 4.88
N VAL A 169 -1.33 8.57 5.98
CA VAL A 169 -1.79 7.38 6.70
C VAL A 169 -3.25 7.54 7.15
N GLN A 170 -3.59 8.69 7.76
CA GLN A 170 -4.94 8.93 8.26
C GLN A 170 -5.98 9.07 7.14
N SER A 171 -5.64 9.78 6.08
CA SER A 171 -6.55 10.01 4.95
C SER A 171 -6.76 8.79 4.08
N LEU A 172 -5.76 7.90 3.98
CA LEU A 172 -5.87 6.68 3.18
C LEU A 172 -6.41 5.48 3.96
N LEU A 173 -6.52 5.56 5.29
CA LEU A 173 -7.02 4.48 6.14
C LEU A 173 -8.36 3.85 5.67
N PRO A 174 -9.36 4.62 5.16
CA PRO A 174 -10.60 4.03 4.65
C PRO A 174 -10.45 3.06 3.47
N TYR A 175 -9.33 3.13 2.74
CA TYR A 175 -9.07 2.31 1.54
C TYR A 175 -8.16 1.10 1.82
N VAL A 176 -7.62 1.02 3.04
CA VAL A 176 -6.66 -0.03 3.40
C VAL A 176 -7.36 -1.38 3.50
N VAL A 177 -6.72 -2.41 2.93
CA VAL A 177 -7.20 -3.78 3.04
C VAL A 177 -6.87 -4.34 4.43
N PHE A 178 -7.91 -4.76 5.16
CA PHE A 178 -7.76 -5.44 6.45
C PHE A 178 -8.35 -6.87 6.43
N PRO A 179 -7.80 -7.81 7.22
CA PRO A 179 -6.59 -7.66 8.03
C PRO A 179 -5.33 -7.56 7.16
N ALA A 180 -4.42 -6.65 7.51
CA ALA A 180 -3.16 -6.48 6.82
C ALA A 180 -2.15 -7.56 7.24
N GLU A 181 -1.35 -8.04 6.29
CA GLU A 181 -0.29 -9.01 6.57
C GLU A 181 0.85 -8.36 7.35
N ILE A 182 1.31 -9.04 8.41
CA ILE A 182 2.45 -8.59 9.21
C ILE A 182 3.73 -8.99 8.48
N PRO A 183 4.62 -8.04 8.13
CA PRO A 183 5.87 -8.38 7.45
C PRO A 183 6.74 -9.31 8.28
N GLU A 184 7.36 -10.31 7.64
CA GLU A 184 8.11 -11.39 8.32
C GLU A 184 9.24 -10.87 9.23
N TRP A 185 9.91 -9.77 8.86
CA TRP A 185 10.96 -9.18 9.69
C TRP A 185 10.45 -8.66 11.03
N VAL A 186 9.16 -8.30 11.14
CA VAL A 186 8.54 -7.86 12.40
C VAL A 186 8.55 -9.02 13.41
N HIS A 187 8.28 -10.25 12.95
CA HIS A 187 8.33 -11.44 13.81
C HIS A 187 9.72 -11.70 14.39
N HIS A 188 10.77 -11.28 13.69
CA HIS A 188 12.17 -11.44 14.09
C HIS A 188 12.72 -10.34 15.01
N ILE A 189 11.94 -9.28 15.31
CA ILE A 189 12.35 -8.24 16.25
C ILE A 189 12.52 -8.87 17.64
N LYS A 190 13.73 -8.81 18.21
CA LYS A 190 14.03 -9.42 19.53
C LYS A 190 13.29 -8.74 20.69
N ASN A 191 13.17 -7.42 20.65
CA ASN A 191 12.48 -6.66 21.68
C ASN A 191 10.96 -6.90 21.59
N ALA A 192 10.39 -7.58 22.58
CA ALA A 192 8.98 -7.96 22.58
C ALA A 192 8.01 -6.76 22.56
N LYS A 193 8.36 -5.65 23.23
CA LYS A 193 7.52 -4.44 23.25
C LYS A 193 7.52 -3.77 21.89
N GLN A 194 8.69 -3.61 21.29
CA GLN A 194 8.82 -3.05 19.95
C GLN A 194 8.11 -3.94 18.92
N ARG A 195 8.28 -5.26 18.99
CA ARG A 195 7.59 -6.21 18.13
C ARG A 195 6.07 -6.07 18.24
N ALA A 196 5.54 -6.06 19.46
CA ALA A 196 4.10 -5.88 19.69
C ALA A 196 3.60 -4.55 19.14
N ARG A 197 4.35 -3.46 19.32
CA ARG A 197 4.00 -2.14 18.77
C ARG A 197 3.95 -2.14 17.24
N LYS A 198 4.94 -2.75 16.58
CA LYS A 198 4.96 -2.89 15.10
C LYS A 198 3.76 -3.70 14.59
N MET A 199 3.42 -4.81 15.27
CA MET A 199 2.26 -5.63 14.93
C MET A 199 0.94 -4.86 15.11
N GLU A 200 0.81 -4.10 16.20
CA GLU A 200 -0.35 -3.24 16.46
C GLU A 200 -0.53 -2.19 15.37
N LEU A 201 0.55 -1.53 14.94
CA LEU A 201 0.49 -0.55 13.85
C LEU A 201 0.07 -1.17 12.51
N VAL A 202 0.52 -2.39 12.20
CA VAL A 202 0.02 -3.12 11.01
C VAL A 202 -1.48 -3.40 11.13
N GLN A 203 -1.95 -3.83 12.30
CA GLN A 203 -3.37 -4.14 12.49
C GLN A 203 -4.27 -2.90 12.43
N LEU A 204 -3.77 -1.74 12.86
CA LEU A 204 -4.54 -0.49 12.90
C LEU A 204 -4.40 0.35 11.64
N TYR A 205 -3.25 0.28 10.96
CA TYR A 205 -2.88 1.19 9.88
C TYR A 205 -2.24 0.49 8.69
N GLY A 206 -2.23 -0.84 8.62
CA GLY A 206 -1.69 -1.59 7.48
C GLY A 206 -0.17 -1.61 7.33
N SER A 207 0.58 -0.88 8.17
CA SER A 207 2.03 -0.75 8.02
C SER A 207 2.77 -0.61 9.37
N PRO A 208 3.98 -1.18 9.54
CA PRO A 208 4.67 -1.20 10.83
C PRO A 208 5.46 0.08 11.16
N ASN A 209 5.76 0.92 10.17
CA ASN A 209 6.66 2.09 10.31
C ASN A 209 5.91 3.41 10.07
N VAL A 210 4.78 3.60 10.73
CA VAL A 210 3.92 4.79 10.61
C VAL A 210 3.83 5.54 11.94
N LEU A 211 3.38 6.80 11.89
CA LEU A 211 3.09 7.62 13.07
C LEU A 211 4.30 7.80 14.00
N ASP A 212 4.17 7.41 15.27
CA ASP A 212 5.23 7.48 16.28
C ASP A 212 6.42 6.57 15.99
N GLU A 213 6.24 5.61 15.09
CA GLU A 213 7.24 4.66 14.64
C GLU A 213 7.77 4.97 13.21
N PHE A 214 7.44 6.14 12.67
CA PHE A 214 7.90 6.60 11.37
C PHE A 214 9.43 6.76 11.35
N GLN A 215 10.10 6.02 10.46
CA GLN A 215 11.55 5.94 10.32
C GLN A 215 11.94 6.14 8.85
N PRO A 216 12.00 7.41 8.37
CA PRO A 216 12.25 7.70 6.97
C PRO A 216 13.69 7.41 6.59
N HIS A 217 13.86 6.79 5.43
CA HIS A 217 15.16 6.47 4.85
C HIS A 217 15.05 6.43 3.31
N VAL A 218 16.20 6.38 2.65
CA VAL A 218 16.32 6.10 1.22
C VAL A 218 17.07 4.78 1.05
N THR A 219 16.41 3.76 0.53
CA THR A 219 17.05 2.48 0.20
C THR A 219 17.92 2.66 -1.05
N VAL A 220 19.23 2.44 -0.91
CA VAL A 220 20.23 2.62 -1.98
C VAL A 220 20.83 1.30 -2.47
N GLY A 221 20.61 0.20 -1.76
CA GLY A 221 21.01 -1.13 -2.19
C GLY A 221 20.09 -2.22 -1.64
N TYR A 222 19.93 -3.27 -2.43
CA TYR A 222 19.25 -4.50 -2.06
C TYR A 222 19.99 -5.68 -2.67
N ASN A 223 20.39 -6.62 -1.81
CA ASN A 223 21.11 -7.82 -2.20
C ASN A 223 20.70 -8.99 -1.30
N GLU A 224 19.87 -9.90 -1.83
CA GLU A 224 19.46 -11.13 -1.13
C GLU A 224 20.56 -12.20 -1.11
N VAL A 225 21.48 -12.16 -2.07
CA VAL A 225 22.49 -13.20 -2.28
C VAL A 225 23.67 -13.03 -1.33
N ASP A 226 24.17 -11.80 -1.17
CA ASP A 226 25.28 -11.46 -0.28
C ASP A 226 25.01 -10.19 0.55
N PRO A 227 24.07 -10.24 1.50
CA PRO A 227 23.77 -9.11 2.38
C PRO A 227 24.96 -8.71 3.28
N ILE A 228 25.86 -9.65 3.60
CA ILE A 228 27.04 -9.40 4.45
C ILE A 228 28.13 -8.66 3.67
N GLY A 229 28.39 -9.07 2.42
CA GLY A 229 29.25 -8.34 1.48
C GLY A 229 28.77 -6.91 1.29
N GLN A 230 27.49 -6.74 1.00
CA GLN A 230 26.86 -5.42 0.81
C GLN A 230 27.07 -4.55 2.04
N ARG A 231 26.82 -5.09 3.22
CA ARG A 231 27.02 -4.36 4.48
C ARG A 231 28.47 -3.91 4.64
N THR A 232 29.43 -4.80 4.38
CA THR A 232 30.86 -4.50 4.49
C THR A 232 31.25 -3.36 3.55
N VAL A 233 30.83 -3.45 2.28
CA VAL A 233 31.12 -2.45 1.25
C VAL A 233 30.44 -1.12 1.55
N PHE A 234 29.16 -1.14 1.92
CA PHE A 234 28.38 0.08 2.17
C PHE A 234 28.90 0.84 3.39
N LEU A 235 29.15 0.15 4.50
CA LEU A 235 29.66 0.78 5.72
C LEU A 235 31.13 1.19 5.58
N GLY A 236 31.90 0.51 4.72
CA GLY A 236 33.29 0.83 4.41
C GLY A 236 33.48 1.91 3.35
N MET A 237 32.42 2.30 2.63
CA MET A 237 32.44 3.44 1.71
C MET A 237 32.90 4.68 2.47
N MET A 238 34.00 5.30 2.06
CA MET A 238 34.42 6.57 2.64
C MET A 238 33.30 7.57 2.45
N ASP A 239 32.91 8.24 3.53
CA ASP A 239 32.06 9.41 3.38
C ASP A 239 32.91 10.43 2.62
N ASP A 240 32.47 10.84 1.42
CA ASP A 240 32.89 12.14 0.92
C ASP A 240 32.58 13.11 2.07
N ASP A 241 33.58 13.88 2.50
CA ASP A 241 33.73 14.63 3.76
C ASP A 241 32.63 15.70 4.00
N THR A 242 31.37 15.30 3.90
CA THR A 242 30.20 16.16 3.92
C THR A 242 29.31 15.70 5.06
N SER A 243 29.42 16.44 6.17
CA SER A 243 28.27 16.91 6.93
C SER A 243 26.97 16.82 6.12
N SER A 244 25.95 16.21 6.71
CA SER A 244 24.59 16.02 6.20
C SER A 244 24.20 16.68 4.86
N CYS A 245 23.60 15.86 3.99
CA CYS A 245 23.36 16.20 2.60
C CYS A 245 21.87 16.38 2.35
N ALA A 246 21.45 17.65 2.19
CA ALA A 246 20.04 18.02 2.13
C ALA A 246 19.51 18.30 0.71
N GLY A 247 18.19 18.25 0.55
CA GLY A 247 17.48 18.69 -0.63
C GLY A 247 16.00 18.97 -0.34
N VAL A 248 15.40 19.92 -1.04
CA VAL A 248 13.98 20.26 -0.86
C VAL A 248 13.15 19.70 -2.03
N PHE A 249 12.16 18.88 -1.69
CA PHE A 249 11.32 18.15 -2.63
C PHE A 249 9.87 18.54 -2.46
N ASP A 250 9.18 18.71 -3.58
CA ASP A 250 7.85 19.31 -3.68
C ASP A 250 6.91 18.38 -4.44
N THR A 251 7.14 17.07 -4.39
CA THR A 251 6.34 16.07 -5.09
C THR A 251 6.07 14.91 -4.15
N VAL A 252 4.81 14.47 -4.12
CA VAL A 252 4.38 13.20 -3.55
C VAL A 252 3.95 12.31 -4.72
N ALA A 253 4.39 11.07 -4.71
CA ALA A 253 4.12 10.14 -5.79
C ALA A 253 3.56 8.83 -5.26
N ILE A 254 2.87 8.09 -6.12
CA ILE A 254 2.34 6.76 -5.86
C ILE A 254 3.03 5.81 -6.82
N GLY A 255 3.57 4.70 -6.32
CA GLY A 255 4.17 3.64 -7.12
C GLY A 255 3.71 2.27 -6.65
N PHE A 256 3.83 1.27 -7.52
CA PHE A 256 3.75 -0.12 -7.08
C PHE A 256 5.01 -0.46 -6.31
N VAL A 257 4.86 -1.19 -5.21
CA VAL A 257 6.01 -1.73 -4.49
C VAL A 257 6.72 -2.74 -5.37
N GLY A 258 8.00 -2.51 -5.62
CA GLY A 258 8.88 -3.42 -6.35
C GLY A 258 9.68 -4.33 -5.44
N ILE A 259 10.84 -4.75 -5.94
CA ILE A 259 11.72 -5.75 -5.32
C ILE A 259 12.04 -5.37 -3.87
N GLY A 260 11.98 -6.37 -2.99
CA GLY A 260 12.32 -6.19 -1.57
C GLY A 260 11.43 -5.16 -0.87
N GLY A 261 10.23 -4.87 -1.35
CA GLY A 261 9.29 -4.06 -0.58
C GLY A 261 9.68 -2.59 -0.40
N SER A 262 10.59 -2.03 -1.22
CA SER A 262 11.11 -0.66 -1.05
C SER A 262 11.69 0.00 -2.31
N VAL A 263 11.51 -0.62 -3.48
CA VAL A 263 12.13 -0.18 -4.73
C VAL A 263 11.04 0.07 -5.76
N LEU A 264 11.11 1.17 -6.50
CA LEU A 264 10.07 1.57 -7.44
C LEU A 264 10.55 1.51 -8.88
N HIS A 265 9.85 0.78 -9.75
CA HIS A 265 9.96 0.86 -11.20
C HIS A 265 9.16 2.07 -11.73
N GLY A 266 9.56 3.27 -11.33
CA GLY A 266 8.86 4.52 -11.65
C GLY A 266 7.60 4.76 -10.82
N SER A 267 6.96 5.90 -11.08
CA SER A 267 5.75 6.35 -10.38
C SER A 267 4.53 6.18 -11.28
N LEU A 268 3.44 5.68 -10.72
CA LEU A 268 2.12 5.62 -11.38
C LEU A 268 1.49 6.99 -11.47
N TYR A 269 1.74 7.81 -10.46
CA TYR A 269 1.13 9.11 -10.28
C TYR A 269 2.08 10.03 -9.49
N GLU A 270 2.06 11.32 -9.81
CA GLU A 270 2.83 12.36 -9.12
C GLU A 270 1.96 13.60 -8.90
N ALA A 271 1.93 14.12 -7.68
CA ALA A 271 1.26 15.35 -7.30
C ALA A 271 2.26 16.34 -6.69
N LYS A 272 2.16 17.62 -7.08
CA LYS A 272 3.05 18.66 -6.54
C LYS A 272 2.53 19.21 -5.22
N LEU A 273 3.45 19.40 -4.29
CA LEU A 273 3.26 20.21 -3.10
C LEU A 273 3.29 21.67 -3.51
N THR A 274 2.12 22.28 -3.65
CA THR A 274 1.98 23.70 -3.98
C THR A 274 1.49 24.46 -2.76
N PRO A 275 2.06 25.62 -2.43
CA PRO A 275 1.32 26.61 -1.67
C PRO A 275 0.07 26.94 -2.47
N SER A 276 -1.09 27.12 -1.85
CA SER A 276 -2.20 27.75 -2.55
C SER A 276 -1.66 29.07 -3.09
N SER A 277 -1.80 29.27 -4.39
CA SER A 277 -1.68 30.60 -4.93
C SER A 277 -2.60 31.45 -4.06
N SER A 278 -2.06 32.47 -3.38
CA SER A 278 -2.90 33.52 -2.83
C SER A 278 -3.92 33.83 -3.89
N SER A 279 -5.20 33.58 -3.61
CA SER A 279 -6.28 34.13 -4.41
C SER A 279 -5.92 35.61 -4.53
N ALA A 280 -5.45 36.01 -5.70
CA ALA A 280 -5.27 37.41 -5.99
C ALA A 280 -6.68 37.98 -5.86
N ASP A 281 -6.94 38.68 -4.75
CA ASP A 281 -8.11 39.52 -4.65
C ASP A 281 -8.13 40.37 -5.93
N PRO A 282 -9.24 40.40 -6.68
CA PRO A 282 -9.33 41.28 -7.82
C PRO A 282 -9.13 42.70 -7.32
N ASP A 283 -8.06 43.34 -7.80
CA ASP A 283 -7.72 44.72 -7.53
C ASP A 283 -8.96 45.61 -7.79
N PRO A 284 -9.56 46.21 -6.74
CA PRO A 284 -10.78 47.00 -6.90
C PRO A 284 -10.55 48.34 -7.61
N ASP A 285 -9.30 48.71 -7.93
CA ASP A 285 -8.95 50.05 -8.45
C ASP A 285 -8.63 50.10 -9.96
N SER A 286 -8.95 49.07 -10.75
CA SER A 286 -8.93 49.18 -12.21
C SER A 286 -10.19 49.87 -12.77
N VAL A 287 -10.43 51.11 -12.34
CA VAL A 287 -11.35 52.02 -13.04
C VAL A 287 -10.62 52.64 -14.22
N GLU A 288 -10.97 52.14 -15.39
CA GLU A 288 -10.61 52.66 -16.71
C GLU A 288 -11.05 54.13 -16.85
N VAL A 289 -10.09 55.05 -16.97
CA VAL A 289 -10.36 56.44 -17.35
C VAL A 289 -10.30 56.53 -18.88
N LYS A 290 -11.46 56.84 -19.47
CA LYS A 290 -11.65 57.20 -20.88
C LYS A 290 -10.92 58.49 -21.27
#